data_AF-A0A9W6L933-F1
#
_entry.id   AF-A0A9W6L933-F1
#
_cell.length_a   1.000
_cell.length_b   1.000
_cell.length_c   1.000
_cell.angle_alpha   90.00
_cell.angle_beta   90.00
_cell.angle_gamma   90.00
#
_symmetry.space_group_name_H-M   'P 1'
#
loop_
_entity.id
_entity.type
_entity.pdbx_description
1 polymer ?
#
loop_
_entity_poly.entity_id
_entity_poly.type
_entity_poly.pdbx_seq_one_letter_code
_entity_poly.pdbx_strand_id
1 'polypeptide(L)'
;MEIHTIVDPIRIRRAVLGFSGWPDAGKTIQQTFSELNKVLPCRAAAEWDLDGFWHTESSRPLISVRHGQIKSMDWPTYRFSLCNSPDAEPILVGMGPEPTIHWRPFARKFIRTLKGWGCEEIILLGSVYDEVFHDEILLTGIVNDSQGYNQVQALGCRQIEYTGPGAIHAVLMEYASKSQMRALSIWSHFPSYLNAPHELLIARLLHAIGTILDVEFKTDHLSQIWERRQKEIEELIENELELRQAMETQKEPGFFQPPVQPSAKVIEIDEFLRRRRERRADKE
;
A
#
# COMPACT_ATOMS: atom_id res chain seq x y z
N MET A 1 17.17 -20.01 -4.97
CA MET A 1 16.20 -19.00 -4.48
C MET A 1 14.84 -19.27 -5.07
N GLU A 2 14.07 -20.13 -4.42
CA GLU A 2 12.72 -20.51 -4.87
C GLU A 2 11.68 -19.92 -3.95
N ILE A 3 10.47 -19.75 -4.48
CA ILE A 3 9.33 -19.38 -3.65
C ILE A 3 8.94 -20.63 -2.88
N HIS A 4 9.06 -20.57 -1.56
CA HIS A 4 8.75 -21.68 -0.68
C HIS A 4 7.24 -21.71 -0.42
N THR A 5 6.57 -22.73 -0.92
CA THR A 5 5.13 -22.95 -0.70
C THR A 5 4.91 -23.63 0.65
N ILE A 6 4.09 -23.01 1.50
CA ILE A 6 3.62 -23.57 2.77
C ILE A 6 2.39 -24.47 2.54
N VAL A 7 1.60 -24.12 1.53
CA VAL A 7 0.39 -24.83 1.12
C VAL A 7 0.57 -25.27 -0.33
N ASP A 8 0.29 -26.53 -0.63
CA ASP A 8 0.40 -27.10 -1.97
C ASP A 8 -0.80 -28.04 -2.25
N PRO A 9 -1.52 -27.93 -3.39
CA PRO A 9 -1.37 -26.93 -4.44
C PRO A 9 -1.99 -25.58 -4.10
N ILE A 10 -1.31 -24.50 -4.51
CA ILE A 10 -1.91 -23.16 -4.60
C ILE A 10 -2.61 -23.07 -5.96
N ARG A 11 -3.94 -22.87 -5.93
CA ARG A 11 -4.76 -22.60 -7.11
C ARG A 11 -5.64 -21.39 -6.85
N ILE A 12 -5.38 -20.31 -7.56
CA ILE A 12 -6.05 -19.02 -7.38
C ILE A 12 -6.27 -18.37 -8.73
N ARG A 13 -7.38 -17.66 -8.91
CA ARG A 13 -7.64 -16.91 -10.16
C ARG A 13 -7.17 -15.46 -10.06
N ARG A 14 -7.21 -14.91 -8.84
CA ARG A 14 -6.91 -13.50 -8.56
C ARG A 14 -5.90 -13.35 -7.44
N ALA A 15 -5.02 -12.36 -7.57
CA ALA A 15 -4.10 -11.96 -6.53
C ALA A 15 -4.12 -10.45 -6.29
N VAL A 16 -4.21 -10.03 -5.03
CA VAL A 16 -4.06 -8.64 -4.58
C VAL A 16 -2.69 -8.49 -3.94
N LEU A 17 -1.88 -7.59 -4.46
CA LEU A 17 -0.46 -7.54 -4.20
C LEU A 17 -0.04 -6.12 -3.85
N GLY A 18 0.79 -5.99 -2.83
CA GLY A 18 1.36 -4.73 -2.38
C GLY A 18 2.87 -4.84 -2.24
N PHE A 19 3.52 -3.68 -2.20
CA PHE A 19 4.95 -3.55 -1.90
C PHE A 19 5.15 -2.44 -0.88
N SER A 20 5.94 -2.69 0.17
CA SER A 20 6.37 -1.63 1.08
C SER A 20 7.59 -0.90 0.52
N GLY A 21 7.83 0.32 0.99
CA GLY A 21 8.95 1.15 0.54
C GLY A 21 8.43 2.36 -0.22
N TRP A 22 9.01 2.64 -1.39
CA TRP A 22 8.60 3.77 -2.22
C TRP A 22 7.11 3.74 -2.64
N PRO A 23 6.51 2.60 -3.05
CA PRO A 23 5.11 2.56 -3.48
C PRO A 23 4.10 2.45 -2.32
N ASP A 24 4.47 2.86 -1.10
CA ASP A 24 3.64 2.74 0.10
C ASP A 24 3.66 4.00 0.97
N ALA A 25 3.31 5.15 0.37
CA ALA A 25 3.19 6.41 1.10
C ALA A 25 2.25 6.28 2.31
N GLY A 26 2.68 6.81 3.45
CA GLY A 26 1.98 6.70 4.73
C GLY A 26 1.86 5.28 5.29
N LYS A 27 2.54 4.28 4.70
CA LYS A 27 2.33 2.84 4.98
C LYS A 27 0.88 2.39 4.73
N THR A 28 0.20 3.07 3.81
CA THR A 28 -1.23 2.89 3.50
C THR A 28 -1.55 1.48 3.03
N ILE A 29 -0.71 0.87 2.20
CA ILE A 29 -0.88 -0.49 1.68
C ILE A 29 -0.62 -1.53 2.77
N GLN A 30 0.45 -1.37 3.56
CA GLN A 30 0.69 -2.22 4.74
C GLN A 30 -0.52 -2.19 5.69
N GLN A 31 -1.07 -1.01 5.96
CA GLN A 31 -2.24 -0.85 6.84
C GLN A 31 -3.51 -1.43 6.21
N THR A 32 -3.71 -1.26 4.90
CA THR A 32 -4.84 -1.86 4.17
C THR A 32 -4.85 -3.38 4.30
N PHE A 33 -3.71 -4.05 4.13
CA PHE A 33 -3.64 -5.49 4.32
C PHE A 33 -3.73 -5.91 5.79
N SER A 34 -3.25 -5.09 6.72
CA SER A 34 -3.47 -5.31 8.15
C SER A 34 -4.96 -5.30 8.50
N GLU A 35 -5.72 -4.33 7.99
CA GLU A 35 -7.17 -4.26 8.17
C GLU A 35 -7.91 -5.40 7.44
N LEU A 36 -7.49 -5.73 6.21
CA LEU A 36 -8.05 -6.86 5.46
C LEU A 36 -7.95 -8.17 6.25
N ASN A 37 -6.79 -8.45 6.86
CA ASN A 37 -6.57 -9.65 7.67
C ASN A 37 -7.45 -9.72 8.93
N LYS A 38 -7.99 -8.60 9.41
CA LYS A 38 -8.94 -8.58 10.55
C LYS A 38 -10.34 -8.99 10.15
N VAL A 39 -10.73 -8.74 8.90
CA VAL A 39 -12.09 -8.94 8.40
C VAL A 39 -12.23 -10.15 7.47
N LEU A 40 -11.13 -10.63 6.92
CA LEU A 40 -11.08 -11.77 6.00
C LEU A 40 -10.12 -12.84 6.55
N PRO A 41 -10.59 -14.09 6.76
CA PRO A 41 -9.72 -15.19 7.20
C PRO A 41 -8.64 -15.48 6.17
N CYS A 42 -7.39 -15.20 6.53
CA CYS A 42 -6.21 -15.45 5.70
C CYS A 42 -5.26 -16.42 6.40
N ARG A 43 -4.64 -17.32 5.62
CA ARG A 43 -3.58 -18.22 6.10
C ARG A 43 -2.35 -18.10 5.23
N ALA A 44 -1.17 -18.22 5.82
CA ALA A 44 0.09 -18.21 5.08
C ALA A 44 0.09 -19.31 4.00
N ALA A 45 0.55 -18.96 2.81
CA ALA A 45 0.48 -19.81 1.62
C ALA A 45 1.83 -20.05 0.99
N ALA A 46 2.65 -19.00 0.87
CA ALA A 46 4.00 -19.08 0.34
C ALA A 46 4.85 -17.90 0.81
N GLU A 47 6.15 -18.05 0.74
CA GLU A 47 7.12 -17.01 1.09
C GLU A 47 8.26 -16.99 0.08
N TRP A 48 8.75 -15.79 -0.21
CA TRP A 48 9.89 -15.59 -1.08
C TRP A 48 10.94 -14.74 -0.38
N ASP A 49 12.00 -15.39 0.09
CA ASP A 49 13.23 -14.71 0.49
C ASP A 49 13.77 -13.93 -0.72
N LEU A 50 13.99 -12.63 -0.55
CA LEU A 50 14.40 -11.69 -1.60
C LEU A 50 15.92 -11.46 -1.66
N ASP A 51 16.73 -12.38 -1.14
CA ASP A 51 18.16 -12.41 -1.39
C ASP A 51 18.49 -12.16 -2.88
N GLY A 52 19.57 -11.45 -3.19
CA GLY A 52 19.88 -11.06 -4.59
C GLY A 52 18.86 -10.16 -5.32
N PHE A 53 17.69 -9.84 -4.75
CA PHE A 53 16.78 -8.79 -5.26
C PHE A 53 16.79 -7.53 -4.38
N TRP A 54 17.58 -7.56 -3.31
CA TRP A 54 17.66 -6.52 -2.31
C TRP A 54 19.12 -6.15 -2.03
N HIS A 55 19.38 -4.88 -1.72
CA HIS A 55 20.68 -4.36 -1.31
C HIS A 55 20.64 -3.94 0.16
N THR A 56 21.55 -4.45 1.00
CA THR A 56 21.52 -4.27 2.47
C THR A 56 21.72 -2.83 2.91
N GLU A 57 22.26 -1.96 2.05
CA GLU A 57 22.32 -0.51 2.30
C GLU A 57 20.94 0.15 2.26
N SER A 58 20.01 -0.37 1.47
CA SER A 58 18.66 0.18 1.35
C SER A 58 17.79 -0.17 2.57
N SER A 59 18.00 -1.35 3.18
CA SER A 59 17.32 -1.81 4.39
C SER A 59 18.10 -2.99 4.94
N ARG A 60 18.31 -2.96 6.25
CA ARG A 60 19.04 -4.01 6.97
C ARG A 60 18.02 -5.01 7.51
N PRO A 61 18.33 -6.32 7.49
CA PRO A 61 17.53 -7.31 8.20
C PRO A 61 17.36 -6.92 9.67
N LEU A 62 16.16 -7.10 10.21
CA LEU A 62 15.89 -6.82 11.61
C LEU A 62 16.35 -8.01 12.46
N ILE A 63 17.07 -7.73 13.55
CA ILE A 63 17.48 -8.77 14.50
C ILE A 63 16.71 -8.64 15.80
N SER A 64 16.33 -9.78 16.40
CA SER A 64 15.89 -9.84 17.79
C SER A 64 17.02 -10.43 18.63
N VAL A 65 17.47 -9.70 19.65
CA VAL A 65 18.49 -10.17 20.59
C VAL A 65 17.85 -10.38 21.95
N ARG A 66 18.00 -11.57 22.54
CA ARG A 66 17.60 -11.84 23.93
C ARG A 66 18.71 -12.56 24.67
N HIS A 67 19.06 -12.07 25.86
CA HIS A 67 20.17 -12.57 26.68
C HIS A 67 21.50 -12.59 25.90
N GLY A 68 21.80 -11.53 25.15
CA GLY A 68 23.04 -11.41 24.36
C GLY A 68 23.13 -12.33 23.14
N GLN A 69 22.07 -13.09 22.83
CA GLN A 69 22.03 -13.99 21.67
C GLN A 69 21.02 -13.51 20.64
N ILE A 70 21.41 -13.56 19.36
CA ILE A 70 20.48 -13.39 18.25
C ILE A 70 19.46 -14.53 18.31
N LYS A 71 18.18 -14.19 18.51
CA LYS A 71 17.05 -15.13 18.54
C LYS A 71 16.35 -15.25 17.21
N SER A 72 16.34 -14.17 16.42
CA SER A 72 15.79 -14.18 15.07
C SER A 72 16.47 -13.13 14.21
N MET A 73 16.43 -13.37 12.90
CA MET A 73 16.84 -12.44 11.86
C MET A 73 15.75 -12.45 10.80
N ASP A 74 15.13 -11.30 10.57
CA ASP A 74 14.06 -11.13 9.60
C ASP A 74 14.64 -10.52 8.32
N TRP A 75 14.81 -11.37 7.32
CA TRP A 75 15.30 -10.99 6.00
C TRP A 75 14.15 -10.42 5.15
N PRO A 76 14.45 -9.51 4.20
CA PRO A 76 13.48 -9.04 3.23
C PRO A 76 12.77 -10.22 2.55
N THR A 77 11.48 -10.39 2.85
CA THR A 77 10.69 -11.55 2.43
C THR A 77 9.37 -11.06 1.86
N TYR A 78 8.99 -11.55 0.68
CA TYR A 78 7.65 -11.36 0.13
C TYR A 78 6.75 -12.52 0.55
N ARG A 79 5.69 -12.23 1.31
CA ARG A 79 4.81 -13.24 1.90
C ARG A 79 3.47 -13.26 1.18
N PHE A 80 2.95 -14.45 0.94
CA PHE A 80 1.66 -14.68 0.33
C PHE A 80 0.73 -15.38 1.32
N SER A 81 -0.51 -14.93 1.38
CA SER A 81 -1.58 -15.54 2.16
C SER A 81 -2.77 -15.88 1.28
N LEU A 82 -3.41 -17.02 1.54
CA LEU A 82 -4.68 -17.39 0.94
C LEU A 82 -5.80 -16.89 1.83
N CYS A 83 -6.64 -16.04 1.27
CA CYS A 83 -7.78 -15.46 1.96
C CYS A 83 -9.08 -15.99 1.37
N ASN A 84 -9.94 -16.53 2.24
CA ASN A 84 -11.19 -17.17 1.85
C ASN A 84 -12.38 -16.31 2.29
N SER A 85 -13.35 -16.14 1.40
CA SER A 85 -14.68 -15.60 1.71
C SER A 85 -15.72 -16.72 1.58
N PRO A 86 -16.77 -16.78 2.42
CA PRO A 86 -17.87 -17.72 2.24
C PRO A 86 -18.62 -17.54 0.91
N ASP A 87 -18.71 -16.29 0.43
CA ASP A 87 -19.59 -15.90 -0.67
C ASP A 87 -18.83 -15.59 -1.98
N ALA A 88 -17.50 -15.69 -1.97
CA ALA A 88 -16.66 -15.34 -3.13
C ALA A 88 -15.49 -16.31 -3.34
N GLU A 89 -14.92 -16.28 -4.55
CA GLU A 89 -13.72 -17.06 -4.87
C GLU A 89 -12.55 -16.68 -3.93
N PRO A 90 -11.71 -17.65 -3.52
CA PRO A 90 -10.54 -17.36 -2.71
C PRO A 90 -9.54 -16.53 -3.49
N ILE A 91 -8.83 -15.66 -2.77
CA ILE A 91 -7.77 -14.82 -3.35
C ILE A 91 -6.43 -15.03 -2.68
N LEU A 92 -5.40 -14.73 -3.44
CA LEU A 92 -4.05 -14.60 -2.91
C LEU A 92 -3.80 -13.15 -2.53
N VAL A 93 -3.40 -12.89 -1.30
CA VAL A 93 -2.89 -11.59 -0.87
C VAL A 93 -1.37 -11.69 -0.73
N GLY A 94 -0.63 -10.78 -1.33
CA GLY A 94 0.84 -10.79 -1.30
C GLY A 94 1.41 -9.46 -0.83
N MET A 95 2.36 -9.48 0.10
CA MET A 95 3.02 -8.28 0.60
C MET A 95 4.49 -8.53 0.92
N GLY A 96 5.34 -7.57 0.58
CA GLY A 96 6.75 -7.59 0.92
C GLY A 96 7.43 -6.29 0.52
N PRO A 97 8.73 -6.16 0.78
CA PRO A 97 9.47 -4.98 0.35
C PRO A 97 9.64 -4.95 -1.17
N GLU A 98 9.61 -3.76 -1.75
CA GLU A 98 9.95 -3.54 -3.15
C GLU A 98 11.39 -4.01 -3.42
N PRO A 99 11.67 -4.85 -4.43
CA PRO A 99 13.05 -5.21 -4.75
C PRO A 99 13.86 -3.95 -5.09
N THR A 100 15.14 -3.89 -4.73
CA THR A 100 15.98 -2.71 -5.04
C THR A 100 16.93 -2.95 -6.20
N ILE A 101 17.17 -4.21 -6.57
CA ILE A 101 18.00 -4.61 -7.70
C ILE A 101 17.32 -5.71 -8.52
N HIS A 102 17.78 -5.90 -9.76
CA HIS A 102 17.35 -7.00 -10.63
C HIS A 102 15.82 -7.14 -10.83
N TRP A 103 15.12 -6.01 -11.03
CA TRP A 103 13.67 -5.96 -11.24
C TRP A 103 13.17 -6.86 -12.38
N ARG A 104 13.90 -6.93 -13.49
CA ARG A 104 13.50 -7.77 -14.64
C ARG A 104 13.49 -9.27 -14.29
N PRO A 105 14.57 -9.87 -13.75
CA PRO A 105 14.51 -11.23 -13.23
C PRO A 105 13.46 -11.44 -12.13
N PHE A 106 13.30 -10.49 -11.20
CA PHE A 106 12.28 -10.55 -10.15
C PHE A 106 10.88 -10.68 -10.78
N ALA A 107 10.48 -9.72 -11.61
CA ALA A 107 9.16 -9.66 -12.21
C ALA A 107 8.85 -10.89 -13.08
N ARG A 108 9.82 -11.35 -13.87
CA ARG A 108 9.69 -12.58 -14.66
C ARG A 108 9.35 -13.78 -13.79
N LYS A 109 10.07 -13.96 -12.69
CA LYS A 109 9.87 -15.08 -11.79
C LYS A 109 8.56 -14.96 -11.02
N PHE A 110 8.25 -13.76 -10.53
CA PHE A 110 7.03 -13.45 -9.81
C PHE A 110 5.79 -13.77 -10.66
N ILE A 111 5.70 -13.21 -11.88
CA ILE A 111 4.58 -13.45 -12.80
C ILE A 111 4.51 -14.91 -13.24
N ARG A 112 5.65 -15.55 -13.56
CA ARG A 112 5.67 -16.98 -13.92
C ARG A 112 5.12 -17.85 -12.78
N THR A 113 5.42 -17.51 -11.54
CA THR A 113 4.96 -18.28 -10.37
C THR A 113 3.47 -18.11 -10.16
N LEU A 114 2.97 -16.87 -10.19
CA LEU A 114 1.53 -16.61 -10.11
C LEU A 114 0.77 -17.34 -11.21
N LYS A 115 1.27 -17.32 -12.45
CA LYS A 115 0.67 -18.06 -13.56
C LYS A 115 0.69 -19.58 -13.33
N GLY A 116 1.76 -20.11 -12.74
CA GLY A 116 1.87 -21.50 -12.32
C GLY A 116 0.84 -21.90 -11.26
N TRP A 117 0.43 -20.96 -10.40
CA TRP A 117 -0.67 -21.12 -9.45
C TRP A 117 -2.07 -20.90 -10.06
N GLY A 118 -2.15 -20.74 -11.39
CA GLY A 118 -3.41 -20.53 -12.10
C GLY A 118 -3.93 -19.09 -12.07
N CYS A 119 -3.12 -18.11 -11.60
CA CYS A 119 -3.54 -16.71 -11.55
C CYS A 119 -3.83 -16.20 -12.97
N GLU A 120 -5.00 -15.60 -13.15
CA GLU A 120 -5.45 -14.99 -14.40
C GLU A 120 -5.42 -13.45 -14.32
N GLU A 121 -5.54 -12.90 -13.12
CA GLU A 121 -5.61 -11.44 -12.87
C GLU A 121 -4.84 -11.03 -11.61
N ILE A 122 -4.05 -9.98 -11.72
CA ILE A 122 -3.34 -9.36 -10.59
C ILE A 122 -3.81 -7.91 -10.37
N ILE A 123 -3.96 -7.57 -9.09
CA ILE A 123 -4.33 -6.26 -8.58
C ILE A 123 -3.13 -5.74 -7.79
N LEU A 124 -2.43 -4.74 -8.31
CA LEU A 124 -1.28 -4.13 -7.65
C LEU A 124 -1.74 -2.88 -6.91
N LEU A 125 -1.57 -2.82 -5.60
CA LEU A 125 -1.90 -1.63 -4.81
C LEU A 125 -0.65 -0.80 -4.56
N GLY A 126 -0.78 0.51 -4.72
CA GLY A 126 0.26 1.50 -4.44
C GLY A 126 -0.29 2.71 -3.69
N SER A 127 0.59 3.44 -3.03
CA SER A 127 0.30 4.73 -2.41
C SER A 127 1.45 5.68 -2.70
N VAL A 128 1.15 6.91 -3.12
CA VAL A 128 2.12 7.94 -3.46
C VAL A 128 1.89 9.19 -2.63
N TYR A 129 2.96 9.87 -2.21
CA TYR A 129 2.86 11.18 -1.60
C TYR A 129 2.48 12.20 -2.68
N ASP A 130 1.40 12.92 -2.46
CA ASP A 130 0.83 13.85 -3.44
C ASP A 130 0.36 15.16 -2.80
N GLU A 131 0.12 16.15 -3.65
CA GLU A 131 -0.39 17.46 -3.30
C GLU A 131 -1.92 17.49 -3.20
N VAL A 132 -2.47 16.63 -2.35
CA VAL A 132 -3.91 16.50 -2.08
C VAL A 132 -4.24 16.90 -0.64
N PHE A 133 -5.47 17.36 -0.41
CA PHE A 133 -5.95 17.65 0.94
C PHE A 133 -6.34 16.38 1.70
N HIS A 134 -6.30 16.43 3.03
CA HIS A 134 -6.55 15.27 3.90
C HIS A 134 -8.01 14.81 3.88
N ASP A 135 -8.93 15.65 3.43
CA ASP A 135 -10.34 15.32 3.20
C ASP A 135 -10.61 14.81 1.76
N GLU A 136 -9.62 14.87 0.87
CA GLU A 136 -9.73 14.37 -0.50
C GLU A 136 -9.32 12.91 -0.62
N ILE A 137 -10.23 12.09 -1.16
CA ILE A 137 -9.97 10.68 -1.45
C ILE A 137 -9.80 10.48 -2.95
N LEU A 138 -8.53 10.40 -3.37
CA LEU A 138 -8.17 10.20 -4.76
C LEU A 138 -7.51 8.83 -4.95
N LEU A 139 -8.11 8.05 -5.85
CA LEU A 139 -7.51 6.84 -6.42
C LEU A 139 -7.25 7.04 -7.91
N THR A 140 -6.14 6.53 -8.42
CA THR A 140 -5.84 6.44 -9.85
C THR A 140 -5.61 4.99 -10.27
N GLY A 141 -5.88 4.71 -11.55
CA GLY A 141 -5.81 3.35 -12.10
C GLY A 141 -4.96 3.28 -13.36
N ILE A 142 -4.08 2.28 -13.43
CA ILE A 142 -3.34 1.90 -14.63
C ILE A 142 -3.70 0.45 -14.97
N VAL A 143 -3.98 0.18 -16.24
CA VAL A 143 -4.53 -1.12 -16.70
C VAL A 143 -3.78 -1.60 -17.94
N ASN A 144 -3.83 -2.91 -18.20
CA ASN A 144 -3.22 -3.51 -19.39
C ASN A 144 -4.23 -4.03 -20.43
N ASP A 145 -5.53 -3.90 -20.18
CA ASP A 145 -6.61 -4.27 -21.10
C ASP A 145 -7.85 -3.37 -20.95
N SER A 146 -8.80 -3.51 -21.87
CA SER A 146 -10.05 -2.73 -21.90
C SER A 146 -11.05 -3.14 -20.81
N GLN A 147 -11.02 -4.40 -20.36
CA GLN A 147 -11.88 -4.85 -19.27
C GLN A 147 -11.47 -4.20 -17.95
N GLY A 148 -10.16 -4.17 -17.66
CA GLY A 148 -9.58 -3.47 -16.53
C GLY A 148 -9.91 -1.98 -16.58
N TYR A 149 -9.89 -1.35 -17.77
CA TYR A 149 -10.29 0.06 -17.92
C TYR A 149 -11.69 0.34 -17.37
N ASN A 150 -12.68 -0.48 -17.76
CA ASN A 150 -14.04 -0.34 -17.24
C ASN A 150 -14.13 -0.63 -15.74
N GLN A 151 -13.34 -1.61 -15.27
CA GLN A 151 -13.30 -1.97 -13.86
C GLN A 151 -12.76 -0.83 -12.99
N VAL A 152 -11.62 -0.22 -13.33
CA VAL A 152 -11.07 0.91 -12.56
C VAL A 152 -11.97 2.15 -12.61
N GLN A 153 -12.69 2.36 -13.72
CA GLN A 153 -13.70 3.42 -13.82
C GLN A 153 -14.89 3.16 -12.87
N ALA A 154 -15.40 1.93 -12.82
CA ALA A 154 -16.46 1.55 -11.88
C ALA A 154 -16.03 1.67 -10.42
N LEU A 155 -14.74 1.47 -10.14
CA LEU A 155 -14.13 1.73 -8.83
C LEU A 155 -13.97 3.22 -8.52
N GLY A 156 -14.27 4.13 -9.45
CA GLY A 156 -14.10 5.58 -9.28
C GLY A 156 -12.65 6.04 -9.31
N CYS A 157 -11.75 5.25 -9.91
CA CYS A 157 -10.36 5.66 -10.10
C CYS A 157 -10.27 6.69 -11.23
N ARG A 158 -9.51 7.76 -11.02
CA ARG A 158 -9.16 8.70 -12.09
C ARG A 158 -8.15 8.05 -13.04
N GLN A 159 -8.32 8.37 -14.32
CA GLN A 159 -7.36 8.00 -15.35
C GLN A 159 -6.28 9.08 -15.40
N ILE A 160 -5.04 8.66 -15.61
CA ILE A 160 -3.88 9.55 -15.59
C ILE A 160 -3.04 9.40 -16.85
N GLU A 161 -2.38 10.49 -17.22
CA GLU A 161 -1.25 10.50 -18.13
C GLU A 161 -0.02 10.91 -17.32
N TYR A 162 1.00 10.05 -17.29
CA TYR A 162 2.20 10.27 -16.49
C TYR A 162 3.45 9.85 -17.26
N THR A 163 4.50 10.68 -17.18
CA THR A 163 5.84 10.37 -17.68
C THR A 163 6.85 10.70 -16.59
N GLY A 164 7.53 9.68 -16.09
CA GLY A 164 8.52 9.84 -15.02
C GLY A 164 9.01 8.51 -14.46
N PRO A 165 9.70 8.52 -13.31
CA PRO A 165 10.11 7.30 -12.61
C PRO A 165 8.92 6.39 -12.31
N GLY A 166 9.11 5.08 -12.48
CA GLY A 166 8.11 4.08 -12.13
C GLY A 166 8.54 3.22 -10.94
N ALA A 167 7.59 2.51 -10.35
CA ALA A 167 7.83 1.49 -9.33
C ALA A 167 7.91 0.08 -9.93
N ILE A 168 8.20 -0.92 -9.11
CA ILE A 168 8.15 -2.33 -9.50
C ILE A 168 6.81 -2.71 -10.16
N HIS A 169 5.72 -2.03 -9.81
CA HIS A 169 4.39 -2.19 -10.40
C HIS A 169 4.41 -2.10 -11.93
N ALA A 170 5.14 -1.14 -12.49
CA ALA A 170 5.21 -0.94 -13.94
C ALA A 170 5.88 -2.14 -14.64
N VAL A 171 6.95 -2.68 -14.04
CA VAL A 171 7.63 -3.87 -14.58
C VAL A 171 6.75 -5.11 -14.44
N LEU A 172 6.03 -5.27 -13.32
CA LEU A 172 5.08 -6.37 -13.16
C LEU A 172 3.95 -6.31 -14.18
N MET A 173 3.40 -5.12 -14.44
CA MET A 173 2.40 -4.93 -15.49
C MET A 173 2.93 -5.27 -16.88
N GLU A 174 4.16 -4.87 -17.21
CA GLU A 174 4.82 -5.22 -18.47
C GLU A 174 4.91 -6.75 -18.65
N TYR A 175 5.36 -7.47 -17.62
CA TYR A 175 5.51 -8.92 -17.66
C TYR A 175 4.17 -9.66 -17.61
N ALA A 176 3.17 -9.12 -16.90
CA ALA A 176 1.80 -9.65 -16.90
C ALA A 176 1.18 -9.57 -18.30
N SER A 177 1.30 -8.41 -18.96
CA SER A 177 0.84 -8.20 -20.34
C SER A 177 1.52 -9.19 -21.31
N LYS A 178 2.85 -9.33 -21.24
CA LYS A 178 3.60 -10.32 -22.03
C LYS A 178 3.18 -11.77 -21.76
N SER A 179 2.64 -12.04 -20.57
CA SER A 179 2.19 -13.36 -20.15
C SER A 179 0.69 -13.57 -20.35
N GLN A 180 -0.02 -12.65 -21.00
CA GLN A 180 -1.49 -12.70 -21.17
C GLN A 180 -2.22 -12.85 -19.82
N MET A 181 -1.67 -12.24 -18.77
CA MET A 181 -2.30 -12.13 -17.45
C MET A 181 -2.86 -10.73 -17.32
N ARG A 182 -4.12 -10.61 -16.91
CA ARG A 182 -4.73 -9.29 -16.67
C ARG A 182 -4.03 -8.64 -15.49
N ALA A 183 -3.77 -7.34 -15.60
CA ALA A 183 -3.14 -6.59 -14.53
C ALA A 183 -3.76 -5.20 -14.42
N LEU A 184 -4.12 -4.85 -13.20
CA LEU A 184 -4.58 -3.52 -12.82
C LEU A 184 -3.74 -3.02 -11.64
N SER A 185 -3.43 -1.73 -11.65
CA SER A 185 -2.59 -1.07 -10.66
C SER A 185 -3.36 0.12 -10.13
N ILE A 186 -3.73 0.08 -8.84
CA ILE A 186 -4.54 1.09 -8.16
C ILE A 186 -3.63 1.86 -7.20
N TRP A 187 -3.59 3.18 -7.37
CA TRP A 187 -2.76 4.06 -6.58
C TRP A 187 -3.63 4.99 -5.74
N SER A 188 -3.38 5.02 -4.44
CA SER A 188 -3.92 6.02 -3.53
C SER A 188 -2.99 7.23 -3.46
N HIS A 189 -3.58 8.41 -3.36
CA HIS A 189 -2.85 9.68 -3.27
C HIS A 189 -2.89 10.15 -1.83
N PHE A 190 -1.73 10.15 -1.20
CA PHE A 190 -1.56 10.39 0.22
C PHE A 190 -1.02 11.81 0.44
N PRO A 191 -1.67 12.66 1.27
CA PRO A 191 -1.24 14.03 1.52
C PRO A 191 0.23 14.10 1.99
N SER A 192 1.08 14.79 1.24
CA SER A 192 2.54 14.85 1.48
C SER A 192 2.94 15.50 2.80
N TYR A 193 2.07 16.33 3.39
CA TYR A 193 2.28 16.97 4.68
C TYR A 193 1.86 16.09 5.86
N LEU A 194 1.17 14.97 5.65
CA LEU A 194 0.68 14.11 6.73
C LEU A 194 1.73 13.04 7.10
N ASN A 195 1.97 12.83 8.39
CA ASN A 195 2.75 11.68 8.88
C ASN A 195 1.96 10.92 9.95
N ALA A 196 0.80 10.42 9.53
CA ALA A 196 -0.10 9.59 10.31
C ALA A 196 -0.90 8.69 9.37
N PRO A 197 -1.49 7.58 9.85
CA PRO A 197 -2.38 6.77 9.01
C PRO A 197 -3.54 7.62 8.43
N HIS A 198 -4.04 7.24 7.26
CA HIS A 198 -5.20 7.87 6.64
C HIS A 198 -6.33 6.86 6.48
N GLU A 199 -7.20 6.76 7.47
CA GLU A 199 -8.21 5.70 7.54
C GLU A 199 -9.22 5.72 6.40
N LEU A 200 -9.57 6.89 5.87
CA LEU A 200 -10.44 6.97 4.69
C LEU A 200 -9.78 6.39 3.43
N LEU A 201 -8.47 6.61 3.21
CA LEU A 201 -7.75 6.00 2.09
C LEU A 201 -7.72 4.47 2.25
N ILE A 202 -7.46 3.98 3.46
CA ILE A 202 -7.50 2.54 3.78
C ILE A 202 -8.89 1.97 3.52
N ALA A 203 -9.94 2.61 4.01
CA ALA A 203 -11.32 2.19 3.80
C ALA A 203 -11.67 2.18 2.31
N ARG A 204 -11.22 3.17 1.55
CA ARG A 204 -11.45 3.26 0.11
C ARG A 204 -10.74 2.14 -0.66
N LEU A 205 -9.50 1.82 -0.29
CA LEU A 205 -8.77 0.69 -0.88
C LEU A 205 -9.44 -0.64 -0.53
N LEU A 206 -9.89 -0.83 0.72
CA LEU A 206 -10.67 -2.01 1.10
C LEU A 206 -11.97 -2.12 0.30
N HIS A 207 -12.71 -1.03 0.13
CA HIS A 207 -13.90 -1.02 -0.73
C HIS A 207 -13.54 -1.39 -2.18
N ALA A 208 -12.42 -0.90 -2.70
CA ALA A 208 -11.98 -1.24 -4.06
C ALA A 208 -11.64 -2.72 -4.18
N ILE A 209 -10.90 -3.28 -3.23
CA ILE A 209 -10.66 -4.73 -3.14
C ILE A 209 -11.99 -5.47 -3.07
N GLY A 210 -12.88 -5.09 -2.15
CA GLY A 210 -14.18 -5.74 -1.95
C GLY A 210 -15.03 -5.77 -3.22
N THR A 211 -15.11 -4.64 -3.93
CA THR A 211 -15.81 -4.56 -5.22
C THR A 211 -15.20 -5.48 -6.26
N ILE A 212 -13.86 -5.58 -6.31
CA ILE A 212 -13.19 -6.52 -7.22
C ILE A 212 -13.53 -7.95 -6.83
N LEU A 213 -13.59 -8.26 -5.54
CA LEU A 213 -13.83 -9.61 -5.02
C LEU A 213 -15.30 -10.04 -4.98
N ASP A 214 -16.23 -9.12 -5.25
CA ASP A 214 -17.65 -9.30 -4.95
C ASP A 214 -17.91 -9.60 -3.46
N VAL A 215 -17.16 -8.94 -2.57
CA VAL A 215 -17.25 -9.05 -1.11
C VAL A 215 -17.41 -7.67 -0.48
N GLU A 216 -18.35 -7.52 0.44
CA GLU A 216 -18.48 -6.31 1.23
C GLU A 216 -17.61 -6.39 2.50
N PHE A 217 -16.68 -5.44 2.66
CA PHE A 217 -15.90 -5.31 3.88
C PHE A 217 -16.45 -4.21 4.76
N LYS A 218 -16.66 -4.52 6.05
CA LYS A 218 -17.08 -3.52 7.04
C LYS A 218 -15.90 -2.61 7.39
N THR A 219 -16.05 -1.31 7.12
CA THR A 219 -15.01 -0.30 7.35
C THR A 219 -15.47 0.84 8.26
N ASP A 220 -16.62 0.73 8.93
CA ASP A 220 -17.20 1.81 9.76
C ASP A 220 -16.25 2.28 10.87
N HIS A 221 -15.46 1.37 11.43
CA HIS A 221 -14.48 1.71 12.47
C HIS A 221 -13.38 2.64 11.94
N LEU A 222 -13.01 2.50 10.66
CA LEU A 222 -12.01 3.37 10.02
C LEU A 222 -12.54 4.80 9.90
N SER A 223 -13.80 4.96 9.47
CA SER A 223 -14.46 6.27 9.43
C SER A 223 -14.52 6.93 10.82
N GLN A 224 -14.88 6.17 11.86
CA GLN A 224 -14.91 6.69 13.24
C GLN A 224 -13.53 7.09 13.78
N ILE A 225 -12.48 6.37 13.40
CA ILE A 225 -11.10 6.74 13.77
C ILE A 225 -10.71 8.01 13.01
N TRP A 226 -11.05 8.11 11.73
CA TRP A 226 -10.78 9.28 10.92
C TRP A 226 -11.43 10.55 11.45
N GLU A 227 -12.71 10.50 11.85
CA GLU A 227 -13.41 11.68 12.40
C GLU A 227 -12.69 12.32 13.59
N ARG A 228 -12.06 11.49 14.43
CA ARG A 228 -11.24 12.00 15.55
C ARG A 228 -9.94 12.61 15.03
N ARG A 229 -9.26 11.93 14.11
CA ARG A 229 -8.00 12.40 13.55
C ARG A 229 -8.15 13.67 12.73
N GLN A 230 -9.22 13.80 11.97
CA GLN A 230 -9.49 14.98 11.18
C GLN A 230 -9.57 16.23 12.07
N LYS A 231 -10.26 16.15 13.21
CA LYS A 231 -10.29 17.24 14.20
C LYS A 231 -8.89 17.57 14.72
N GLU A 232 -8.05 16.56 14.93
CA GLU A 232 -6.65 16.76 15.36
C GLU A 232 -5.80 17.43 14.28
N ILE A 233 -6.01 17.06 13.01
CA ILE A 233 -5.36 17.68 11.85
C ILE A 233 -5.81 19.14 11.71
N GLU A 234 -7.11 19.41 11.81
CA GLU A 234 -7.68 20.75 11.75
C GLU A 234 -7.13 21.63 12.89
N GLU A 235 -7.11 21.14 14.14
CA GLU A 235 -6.49 21.82 15.28
C GLU A 235 -5.01 22.13 15.02
N LEU A 236 -4.27 21.21 14.40
CA LEU A 236 -2.85 21.37 14.09
C LEU A 236 -2.62 22.45 13.03
N ILE A 237 -3.34 22.37 11.92
CA ILE A 237 -3.36 23.39 10.88
C ILE A 237 -3.75 24.73 11.49
N GLU A 238 -4.67 24.76 12.45
CA GLU A 238 -5.07 26.00 13.06
C GLU A 238 -3.96 26.69 13.87
N ASN A 239 -3.09 25.91 14.49
CA ASN A 239 -2.04 26.42 15.37
C ASN A 239 -0.72 26.69 14.63
N GLU A 240 -0.59 26.30 13.36
CA GLU A 240 0.64 26.40 12.58
C GLU A 240 0.47 27.29 11.34
N LEU A 241 0.78 28.59 11.49
CA LEU A 241 0.66 29.61 10.43
C LEU A 241 1.39 29.21 9.13
N GLU A 242 2.57 28.62 9.29
CA GLU A 242 3.44 28.17 8.21
C GLU A 242 2.87 27.03 7.37
N LEU A 243 2.05 26.18 7.98
CA LEU A 243 1.35 25.07 7.35
C LEU A 243 0.08 25.56 6.63
N ARG A 244 -0.66 26.49 7.25
CA ARG A 244 -1.79 27.18 6.60
C ARG A 244 -1.36 27.85 5.29
N GLN A 245 -0.25 28.59 5.32
CA GLN A 245 0.29 29.27 4.14
C GLN A 245 0.74 28.28 3.06
N ALA A 246 1.33 27.14 3.43
CA ALA A 246 1.68 26.09 2.49
C ALA A 246 0.45 25.49 1.80
N MET A 247 -0.61 25.19 2.58
CA MET A 247 -1.87 24.67 2.06
C MET A 247 -2.63 25.67 1.18
N GLU A 248 -2.56 26.97 1.47
CA GLU A 248 -3.15 28.02 0.63
C GLU A 248 -2.45 28.15 -0.72
N THR A 249 -1.11 28.00 -0.74
CA THR A 249 -0.30 28.01 -1.97
C THR A 249 -0.59 26.78 -2.86
N GLN A 250 -0.95 25.65 -2.23
CA GLN A 250 -1.26 24.38 -2.90
C GLN A 250 -2.62 24.35 -3.62
N LYS A 251 -3.48 25.36 -3.42
CA LYS A 251 -4.78 25.48 -4.13
C LYS A 251 -4.65 25.86 -5.61
N GLU A 252 -3.45 26.19 -6.09
CA GLU A 252 -3.17 26.35 -7.52
C GLU A 252 -2.82 24.98 -8.13
N PRO A 253 -3.51 24.50 -9.17
CA PRO A 253 -3.32 23.14 -9.69
C PRO A 253 -1.90 22.96 -10.25
N GLY A 254 -1.05 22.31 -9.46
CA GLY A 254 0.31 21.93 -9.81
C GLY A 254 0.36 20.57 -10.50
N PHE A 255 1.17 20.47 -11.54
CA PHE A 255 1.50 19.20 -12.20
C PHE A 255 2.11 18.20 -11.22
N PHE A 256 1.86 16.91 -11.44
CA PHE A 256 2.56 15.78 -10.82
C PHE A 256 4.06 16.09 -10.63
N GLN A 257 4.49 16.26 -9.39
CA GLN A 257 5.91 16.30 -9.07
C GLN A 257 6.37 14.90 -8.64
N PRO A 258 7.56 14.43 -9.05
CA PRO A 258 8.13 13.21 -8.50
C PRO A 258 8.22 13.37 -6.97
N PRO A 259 8.12 12.27 -6.20
CA PRO A 259 8.01 12.37 -4.76
C PRO A 259 9.25 13.06 -4.21
N VAL A 260 9.04 14.30 -3.77
CA VAL A 260 9.90 14.88 -2.77
C VAL A 260 9.66 14.02 -1.53
N GLN A 261 10.74 13.72 -0.80
CA GLN A 261 10.63 13.30 0.60
C GLN A 261 9.56 14.15 1.31
N PRO A 262 8.94 13.65 2.40
CA PRO A 262 7.94 14.40 3.15
C PRO A 262 8.35 15.87 3.21
N SER A 263 7.46 16.77 2.76
CA SER A 263 7.82 18.19 2.62
C SER A 263 8.46 18.67 3.92
N ALA A 264 9.37 19.65 3.90
CA ALA A 264 10.08 20.08 5.12
C ALA A 264 9.17 20.46 6.30
N LYS A 265 7.85 20.60 6.07
CA LYS A 265 6.79 20.77 7.07
C LYS A 265 5.89 19.52 7.07
N VAL A 266 6.34 18.49 7.78
CA VAL A 266 5.58 17.25 8.01
C VAL A 266 4.84 17.34 9.33
N ILE A 267 3.55 17.02 9.34
CA ILE A 267 2.74 16.94 10.55
C ILE A 267 2.93 15.58 11.21
N GLU A 268 3.68 15.54 12.31
CA GLU A 268 3.75 14.37 13.21
C GLU A 268 2.62 14.40 14.25
N ILE A 269 1.46 13.82 13.89
CA ILE A 269 0.28 13.82 14.78
C ILE A 269 0.59 13.17 16.13
N ASP A 270 1.34 12.07 16.15
CA ASP A 270 1.70 11.37 17.38
C ASP A 270 2.54 12.24 18.33
N GLU A 271 3.45 13.05 17.80
CA GLU A 271 4.27 13.96 18.60
C GLU A 271 3.42 15.10 19.19
N PHE A 272 2.51 15.65 18.40
CA PHE A 272 1.56 16.65 18.87
C PHE A 272 0.69 16.13 20.02
N LEU A 273 0.15 14.92 19.89
CA LEU A 273 -0.63 14.27 20.93
C LEU A 273 0.20 14.04 22.21
N ARG A 274 1.48 13.68 22.07
CA ARG A 274 2.39 13.53 23.21
C ARG A 274 2.59 14.86 23.95
N ARG A 275 2.94 15.92 23.22
CA ARG A 275 3.15 17.28 23.78
C ARG A 275 1.89 17.80 24.49
N ARG A 276 0.70 17.50 23.97
CA ARG A 276 -0.59 17.87 24.60
C ARG A 276 -0.82 17.15 25.93
N ARG A 277 -0.50 15.85 26.02
CA ARG A 277 -0.63 15.07 27.27
C ARG A 277 0.32 15.60 28.33
N GLU A 278 1.56 15.92 27.96
CA GLU A 278 2.56 16.53 28.84
C GLU A 278 2.07 17.90 29.35
N ARG A 279 1.58 18.79 28.48
CA ARG A 279 1.04 20.11 28.88
C ARG A 279 -0.23 20.06 29.73
N ARG A 280 -1.00 18.97 29.68
CA ARG A 280 -2.17 18.78 30.56
C ARG A 280 -1.74 18.25 31.92
N ALA A 281 -0.73 17.39 31.98
CA ALA A 281 -0.16 16.88 33.23
C ALA A 281 0.58 17.99 34.03
N ASP A 282 1.16 18.99 33.36
CA ASP A 282 1.81 20.14 34.03
C ASP A 282 0.81 21.19 34.55
N LYS A 283 -0.50 21.03 34.28
CA LYS A 283 -1.56 21.96 34.70
C LYS A 283 -2.50 21.38 35.75
N GLU A 284 -2.27 20.14 36.20
CA GLU A 284 -2.92 19.47 37.32
C GLU A 284 -1.98 19.38 38.52
#